data_AF-A0A7X0SIZ4-F1
#
_entry.id   AF-A0A7X0SIZ4-F1
#
_cell.length_a   1.000
_cell.length_b   1.000
_cell.length_c   1.000
_cell.angle_alpha   90.00
_cell.angle_beta   90.00
_cell.angle_gamma   90.00
#
_symmetry.space_group_name_H-M   'P 1'
#
loop_
_entity.id
_entity.type
_entity.pdbx_description
1 polymer ?
#
loop_
_entity_poly.entity_id
_entity_poly.type
_entity_poly.pdbx_seq_one_letter_code
_entity_poly.pdbx_strand_id
1 'polypeptide(L)'
;MKIAQVQFQASCTKELASKKYSYRTGIETLKKGNEVVVETQWGLKVAIFQNYVSDNDEDNRLKATAWIVQKINTDEVEQLKVLEDFTNVWVDLEVDTLIQVRDTKNSVWIRAYFSHAKGNTIYAFPHGRTSHTAKGLRTEPFRYAEILD
;
A
#
# COMPACT_ATOMS: atom_id res chain seq x y z
N MET A 1 -8.16 26.97 -10.44
CA MET A 1 -8.79 26.55 -9.17
C MET A 1 -9.98 25.67 -9.51
N LYS A 2 -10.10 24.48 -8.91
CA LYS A 2 -11.26 23.60 -9.10
C LYS A 2 -12.08 23.51 -7.84
N ILE A 3 -13.35 23.17 -7.99
CA ILE A 3 -14.22 22.80 -6.87
C ILE A 3 -14.36 21.28 -6.87
N ALA A 4 -14.21 20.68 -5.71
CA ALA A 4 -14.30 19.25 -5.49
C ALA A 4 -15.39 18.93 -4.48
N GLN A 5 -16.12 17.84 -4.72
CA GLN A 5 -17.03 17.28 -3.74
C GLN A 5 -16.34 16.16 -2.97
N VAL A 6 -16.46 16.22 -1.65
CA VAL A 6 -15.95 15.21 -0.72
C VAL A 6 -17.09 14.69 0.15
N GLN A 7 -16.86 13.53 0.77
CA GLN A 7 -17.81 12.89 1.67
C GLN A 7 -17.05 12.39 2.91
N PHE A 8 -17.58 12.67 4.10
CA PHE A 8 -16.99 12.20 5.36
C PHE A 8 -17.43 10.77 5.66
N GLN A 9 -16.57 9.97 6.29
CA GLN A 9 -16.95 8.66 6.79
C GLN A 9 -17.72 8.78 8.11
N ALA A 10 -18.77 7.96 8.26
CA ALA A 10 -19.70 7.99 9.39
C ALA A 10 -19.05 7.82 10.77
N SER A 11 -17.90 7.16 10.83
CA SER A 11 -17.19 6.83 12.05
C SER A 11 -16.47 8.02 12.71
N CYS A 12 -16.31 9.15 12.03
CA CYS A 12 -15.33 10.17 12.46
C CYS A 12 -15.88 11.61 12.62
N THR A 13 -17.16 11.87 12.33
CA THR A 13 -17.69 13.26 12.27
C THR A 13 -19.17 13.36 12.66
N LYS A 14 -19.58 14.52 13.21
CA LYS A 14 -21.01 14.91 13.34
C LYS A 14 -21.66 15.22 11.98
N GLU A 15 -20.88 15.24 10.91
CA GLU A 15 -21.34 15.44 9.53
C GLU A 15 -22.01 14.16 9.01
N LEU A 16 -23.15 14.33 8.34
CA LEU A 16 -23.88 13.20 7.75
C LEU A 16 -23.00 12.50 6.73
N ALA A 17 -22.66 11.24 7.00
CA ALA A 17 -21.77 10.43 6.17
C ALA A 17 -22.24 10.26 4.73
N SER A 18 -23.53 10.44 4.45
CA SER A 18 -24.13 10.37 3.11
C SER A 18 -24.13 11.70 2.36
N LYS A 19 -23.76 12.81 3.01
CA LYS A 19 -23.81 14.15 2.44
C LYS A 19 -22.49 14.50 1.75
N LYS A 20 -22.60 15.09 0.56
CA LYS A 20 -21.48 15.67 -0.17
C LYS A 20 -21.30 17.13 0.23
N TYR A 21 -20.04 17.53 0.39
CA TYR A 21 -19.64 18.88 0.73
C TYR A 21 -18.68 19.39 -0.34
N SER A 22 -18.81 20.65 -0.73
CA SER A 22 -17.98 21.27 -1.75
C SER A 22 -16.79 22.00 -1.13
N TYR A 23 -15.61 21.80 -1.70
CA TYR A 23 -14.35 22.38 -1.27
C TYR A 23 -13.56 22.93 -2.45
N ARG A 24 -12.76 23.96 -2.21
CA ARG A 24 -11.78 24.48 -3.17
C ARG A 24 -10.55 23.59 -3.18
N THR A 25 -9.94 23.41 -4.35
CA THR A 25 -8.68 22.66 -4.45
C THR A 25 -7.82 23.15 -5.62
N GLY A 26 -6.50 23.12 -5.40
CA GLY A 26 -5.48 23.25 -6.44
C GLY A 26 -4.96 21.91 -6.96
N ILE A 27 -5.38 20.79 -6.35
CA ILE A 27 -4.93 19.44 -6.73
C ILE A 27 -5.78 18.99 -7.92
N GLU A 28 -5.14 18.65 -9.04
CA GLU A 28 -5.84 18.26 -10.28
C GLU A 28 -5.91 16.74 -10.49
N THR A 29 -5.08 15.99 -9.77
CA THR A 29 -4.88 14.54 -9.97
C THR A 29 -5.76 13.66 -9.06
N LEU A 30 -6.71 14.25 -8.31
CA LEU A 30 -7.61 13.49 -7.44
C LEU A 30 -8.55 12.59 -8.25
N LYS A 31 -8.69 11.35 -7.79
CA LYS A 31 -9.61 10.35 -8.32
C LYS A 31 -10.61 9.95 -7.24
N LYS A 32 -11.81 9.54 -7.65
CA LYS A 32 -12.86 9.06 -6.73
C LYS A 32 -12.29 7.98 -5.81
N GLY A 33 -12.53 8.12 -4.51
CA GLY A 33 -12.00 7.21 -3.49
C GLY A 33 -10.69 7.67 -2.87
N ASN A 34 -9.99 8.67 -3.42
CA ASN A 34 -8.81 9.23 -2.76
C ASN A 34 -9.19 9.88 -1.43
N GLU A 35 -8.44 9.53 -0.39
CA GLU A 35 -8.53 10.21 0.90
C GLU A 35 -7.81 11.57 0.82
N VAL A 36 -8.45 12.57 1.37
CA VAL A 36 -7.97 13.95 1.36
C VAL A 36 -8.18 14.58 2.73
N VAL A 37 -7.27 15.47 3.10
CA VAL A 37 -7.44 16.33 4.28
C VAL A 37 -8.11 17.63 3.85
N VAL A 38 -9.16 18.02 4.56
CA VAL A 38 -9.95 19.22 4.32
C VAL A 38 -10.01 20.10 5.56
N GLU A 39 -10.13 21.41 5.34
CA GLU A 39 -10.34 22.39 6.39
C GLU A 39 -11.79 22.39 6.87
N THR A 40 -12.02 22.36 8.17
CA THR A 40 -13.35 22.56 8.76
C THR A 40 -13.28 23.65 9.81
N GLN A 41 -14.44 24.16 10.24
CA GLN A 41 -14.52 25.10 11.36
C GLN A 41 -13.95 24.55 12.68
N TRP A 42 -13.76 23.22 12.78
CA TRP A 42 -13.22 22.53 13.95
C TRP A 42 -11.78 22.05 13.73
N GLY A 43 -11.08 22.56 12.72
CA GLY A 43 -9.74 22.13 12.32
C GLY A 43 -9.74 21.17 11.13
N LEU A 44 -8.68 20.39 10.98
CA LEU A 44 -8.50 19.50 9.83
C LEU A 44 -9.24 18.16 10.00
N LYS A 45 -9.84 17.68 8.91
CA LYS A 45 -10.54 16.39 8.87
C LYS A 45 -10.19 15.61 7.62
N VAL A 46 -10.33 14.28 7.69
CA VAL A 46 -10.17 13.38 6.55
C VAL A 46 -11.53 13.16 5.89
N ALA A 47 -11.57 13.24 4.57
CA ALA A 47 -12.73 12.98 3.75
C ALA A 47 -12.35 12.18 2.49
N ILE A 48 -13.33 11.59 1.84
CA ILE A 48 -13.15 10.84 0.60
C ILE A 48 -13.58 11.71 -0.57
N PHE A 49 -12.66 11.95 -1.50
CA PHE A 49 -12.95 12.65 -2.74
C PHE A 49 -13.94 11.86 -3.60
N GLN A 50 -14.96 12.56 -4.11
CA GLN A 50 -16.00 11.98 -4.96
C GLN A 50 -15.82 12.37 -6.43
N ASN A 51 -15.80 13.67 -6.72
CA ASN A 51 -15.72 14.20 -8.08
C ASN A 51 -15.36 15.69 -8.06
N TYR A 52 -14.87 16.20 -9.18
CA TYR A 52 -14.86 17.65 -9.43
C TYR A 52 -16.28 18.12 -9.78
N VAL A 53 -16.58 19.35 -9.41
CA VAL A 53 -17.83 20.05 -9.75
C VAL A 53 -17.65 20.69 -11.12
N SER A 54 -18.68 20.57 -11.97
CA SER A 54 -18.73 21.19 -13.30
C SER A 54 -18.71 22.72 -13.20
N ASP A 55 -18.20 23.39 -14.22
CA ASP A 55 -18.25 24.86 -14.29
C ASP A 55 -19.68 25.41 -14.31
N ASN A 56 -20.65 24.64 -14.81
CA ASN A 56 -22.05 25.04 -14.91
C ASN A 56 -22.86 24.82 -13.60
N ASP A 57 -22.26 24.24 -12.56
CA ASP A 57 -22.93 23.92 -11.30
C ASP A 57 -22.61 25.00 -10.25
N GLU A 58 -23.21 26.18 -10.43
CA GLU A 58 -22.97 27.35 -9.58
C GLU A 58 -23.33 27.10 -8.12
N ASP A 59 -24.42 26.38 -7.84
CA ASP A 59 -24.88 26.07 -6.49
C ASP A 59 -23.79 25.37 -5.67
N ASN A 60 -23.15 24.36 -6.25
CA ASN A 60 -22.09 23.63 -5.56
C ASN A 60 -20.78 24.42 -5.49
N ARG A 61 -20.53 25.32 -6.43
CA ARG A 61 -19.37 26.23 -6.40
C ARG A 61 -19.51 27.29 -5.31
N LEU A 62 -20.69 27.87 -5.14
CA LEU A 62 -20.98 28.89 -4.11
C LEU A 62 -20.87 28.32 -2.69
N LYS A 63 -21.22 27.04 -2.51
CA LYS A 63 -21.07 26.33 -1.22
C LYS A 63 -19.60 26.08 -0.83
N ALA A 64 -18.66 26.18 -1.76
CA ALA A 64 -17.25 25.90 -1.50
C ALA A 64 -16.53 27.09 -0.85
N THR A 65 -16.55 27.14 0.48
CA THR A 65 -15.91 28.19 1.29
C THR A 65 -14.58 27.77 1.91
N ALA A 66 -14.32 26.47 2.03
CA ALA A 66 -13.12 25.89 2.63
C ALA A 66 -12.26 25.12 1.62
N TRP A 67 -11.04 24.73 2.01
CA TRP A 67 -10.06 24.11 1.13
C TRP A 67 -9.80 22.63 1.39
N ILE A 68 -9.49 21.91 0.32
CA ILE A 68 -8.71 20.67 0.39
C ILE A 68 -7.25 21.05 0.56
N VAL A 69 -6.64 20.56 1.63
CA VAL A 69 -5.26 20.87 2.03
C VAL A 69 -4.28 19.94 1.34
N GLN A 70 -4.53 18.63 1.39
CA GLN A 70 -3.60 17.63 0.85
C GLN A 70 -4.31 16.34 0.45
N LYS A 71 -3.72 15.62 -0.51
CA LYS A 71 -4.04 14.22 -0.82
C LYS A 71 -3.25 13.32 0.15
N ILE A 72 -3.92 12.34 0.73
CA ILE A 72 -3.28 11.31 1.54
C ILE A 72 -2.77 10.20 0.61
N ASN A 73 -1.50 9.81 0.76
CA ASN A 73 -0.92 8.69 0.02
C ASN A 73 -0.96 7.42 0.89
N THR A 74 -2.00 6.61 0.72
CA THR A 74 -2.13 5.32 1.42
C THR A 74 -1.36 4.19 0.75
N ASP A 75 -1.19 4.26 -0.58
CA ASP A 75 -0.59 3.20 -1.38
C ASP A 75 0.87 2.92 -0.98
N GLU A 76 1.66 3.96 -0.72
CA GLU A 76 3.05 3.83 -0.26
C GLU A 76 3.13 3.15 1.11
N VAL A 77 2.24 3.52 2.04
CA VAL A 77 2.24 2.96 3.39
C VAL A 77 1.86 1.48 3.37
N GLU A 78 0.90 1.09 2.54
CA GLU A 78 0.53 -0.32 2.37
C GLU A 78 1.67 -1.14 1.76
N GLN A 79 2.39 -0.59 0.76
CA GLN A 79 3.56 -1.26 0.18
C GLN A 79 4.69 -1.43 1.21
N LEU A 80 4.92 -0.43 2.06
CA LEU A 80 5.89 -0.52 3.15
C LEU A 80 5.51 -1.60 4.16
N LYS A 81 4.23 -1.69 4.55
CA LYS A 81 3.75 -2.76 5.44
C LYS A 81 3.94 -4.14 4.85
N VAL A 82 3.60 -4.33 3.58
CA VAL A 82 3.81 -5.62 2.89
C VAL A 82 5.30 -5.99 2.85
N LEU A 83 6.18 -5.01 2.62
CA LEU A 83 7.62 -5.24 2.63
C LEU A 83 8.14 -5.56 4.04
N GLU A 84 7.62 -4.88 5.06
CA GLU A 84 7.96 -5.13 6.47
C GLU A 84 7.50 -6.54 6.90
N ASP A 85 6.25 -6.90 6.65
CA ASP A 85 5.69 -8.22 6.96
C ASP A 85 6.46 -9.34 6.25
N PHE A 86 6.81 -9.14 4.97
CA PHE A 86 7.68 -10.08 4.25
C PHE A 86 9.04 -10.19 4.94
N THR A 87 9.69 -9.05 5.23
CA THR A 87 11.02 -9.05 5.83
C THR A 87 11.02 -9.75 7.19
N ASN A 88 10.02 -9.49 8.04
CA ASN A 88 9.95 -10.08 9.38
C ASN A 88 9.82 -11.61 9.35
N VAL A 89 8.97 -12.16 8.47
CA VAL A 89 8.80 -13.63 8.36
C VAL A 89 10.10 -14.33 7.93
N TRP A 90 10.84 -13.73 7.00
CA TRP A 90 12.02 -14.38 6.43
C TRP A 90 13.33 -14.07 7.15
N VAL A 91 13.46 -12.91 7.80
CA VAL A 91 14.68 -12.55 8.54
C VAL A 91 14.84 -13.37 9.81
N ASP A 92 13.73 -13.74 10.46
CA ASP A 92 13.75 -14.56 11.68
C ASP A 92 13.76 -16.07 11.38
N LEU A 93 13.67 -16.46 10.11
CA LEU A 93 13.66 -17.86 9.69
C LEU A 93 15.04 -18.50 9.89
N GLU A 94 15.10 -19.67 10.53
CA GLU A 94 16.35 -20.36 10.75
C GLU A 94 16.99 -20.82 9.41
N VAL A 95 18.31 -20.68 9.32
CA VAL A 95 19.09 -21.25 8.20
C VAL A 95 18.81 -22.75 8.12
N ASP A 96 18.73 -23.26 6.90
CA ASP A 96 18.38 -24.66 6.61
C ASP A 96 16.92 -25.04 6.90
N THR A 97 16.01 -24.07 7.06
CA THR A 97 14.57 -24.34 7.01
C THR A 97 14.15 -24.79 5.61
N LEU A 98 13.31 -25.83 5.51
CA LEU A 98 12.81 -26.31 4.23
C LEU A 98 11.78 -25.33 3.66
N ILE A 99 12.01 -24.90 2.42
CA ILE A 99 11.16 -23.94 1.72
C ILE A 99 10.93 -24.40 0.28
N GLN A 100 9.94 -23.82 -0.38
CA GLN A 100 9.83 -23.87 -1.83
C GLN A 100 10.04 -22.50 -2.45
N VAL A 101 10.78 -22.44 -3.55
CA VAL A 101 11.18 -21.20 -4.21
C VAL A 101 10.93 -21.24 -5.71
N ARG A 102 10.75 -20.06 -6.33
CA ARG A 102 10.66 -19.88 -7.78
C ARG A 102 11.01 -18.45 -8.21
N ASP A 103 11.47 -18.30 -9.46
CA ASP A 103 11.88 -17.00 -9.98
C ASP A 103 10.73 -16.16 -10.55
N THR A 104 9.72 -16.83 -11.11
CA THR A 104 8.56 -16.18 -11.73
C THR A 104 7.26 -16.83 -11.27
N LYS A 105 6.13 -16.12 -11.42
CA LYS A 105 4.82 -16.67 -11.06
C LYS A 105 4.42 -17.92 -11.85
N ASN A 106 5.05 -18.16 -13.00
CA ASN A 106 4.72 -19.25 -13.91
C ASN A 106 5.75 -20.39 -13.89
N SER A 107 6.87 -20.24 -13.16
CA SER A 107 7.86 -21.30 -13.03
C SER A 107 7.47 -22.31 -11.96
N VAL A 108 7.96 -23.54 -12.15
CA VAL A 108 7.78 -24.66 -11.21
C VAL A 108 8.41 -24.32 -9.86
N TRP A 109 7.72 -24.70 -8.79
CA TRP A 109 8.27 -24.61 -7.43
C TRP A 109 9.39 -25.62 -7.24
N ILE A 110 10.51 -25.16 -6.70
CA ILE A 110 11.67 -25.99 -6.41
C ILE A 110 11.84 -26.05 -4.89
N ARG A 111 12.01 -27.25 -4.33
CA ARG A 111 12.37 -27.41 -2.92
C ARG A 111 13.82 -27.00 -2.71
N ALA A 112 14.04 -26.14 -1.73
CA ALA A 112 15.35 -25.63 -1.35
C ALA A 112 15.41 -25.44 0.16
N TYR A 113 16.60 -25.17 0.67
CA TYR A 113 16.80 -24.84 2.07
C TYR A 113 17.14 -23.36 2.22
N PHE A 114 16.50 -22.69 3.17
CA PHE A 114 16.66 -21.27 3.40
C PHE A 114 18.10 -20.91 3.83
N SER A 115 18.61 -19.78 3.34
CA SER A 115 19.87 -19.21 3.82
C SER A 115 19.68 -17.85 4.48
N HIS A 116 19.13 -16.88 3.76
CA HIS A 116 18.87 -15.55 4.29
C HIS A 116 17.90 -14.79 3.36
N ALA A 117 17.32 -13.71 3.87
CA ALA A 117 16.53 -12.78 3.09
C ALA A 117 17.22 -11.40 3.04
N LYS A 118 17.05 -10.70 1.92
CA LYS A 118 17.51 -9.32 1.78
C LYS A 118 16.55 -8.53 0.89
N GLY A 119 15.85 -7.56 1.49
CA GLY A 119 14.76 -6.86 0.80
C GLY A 119 13.64 -7.84 0.43
N ASN A 120 13.22 -7.85 -0.84
CA ASN A 120 12.20 -8.82 -1.32
C ASN A 120 12.79 -10.15 -1.84
N THR A 121 14.12 -10.33 -1.77
CA THR A 121 14.80 -11.49 -2.37
C THR A 121 15.16 -12.52 -1.31
N ILE A 122 14.80 -13.77 -1.57
CA ILE A 122 15.15 -14.93 -0.75
C ILE A 122 16.35 -15.63 -1.34
N TYR A 123 17.33 -15.95 -0.50
CA TYR A 123 18.50 -16.72 -0.89
C TYR A 123 18.37 -18.12 -0.32
N ALA A 124 18.49 -19.12 -1.18
CA ALA A 124 18.34 -20.51 -0.81
C ALA A 124 19.47 -21.39 -1.35
N PHE A 125 19.66 -22.54 -0.71
CA PHE A 125 20.54 -23.60 -1.17
C PHE A 125 19.74 -24.53 -2.10
N PRO A 126 20.00 -24.49 -3.42
CA PRO A 126 19.25 -25.30 -4.38
C PRO A 126 19.65 -26.78 -4.31
N HIS A 127 18.84 -27.63 -4.94
CA HIS A 127 19.10 -29.07 -5.13
C HIS A 127 19.21 -29.88 -3.82
N GLY A 128 18.42 -29.51 -2.81
CA GLY A 128 18.38 -30.23 -1.53
C GLY A 128 19.66 -30.10 -0.69
N ARG A 129 20.50 -29.11 -1.00
CA ARG A 129 21.71 -28.80 -0.23
C ARG A 129 21.35 -27.93 0.98
N THR A 130 22.20 -27.98 1.99
CA THR A 130 22.12 -27.19 3.23
C THR A 130 23.42 -26.44 3.46
N SER A 131 23.47 -25.59 4.48
CA SER A 131 24.68 -24.86 4.89
C SER A 131 25.89 -25.79 5.10
N HIS A 132 25.66 -27.04 5.53
CA HIS A 132 26.69 -28.04 5.76
C HIS A 132 27.24 -28.70 4.48
N THR A 133 26.42 -28.80 3.44
CA THR A 133 26.75 -29.54 2.20
C THR A 133 27.10 -28.60 1.04
N ALA A 134 26.74 -27.31 1.13
CA ALA A 134 27.03 -26.28 0.14
C ALA A 134 28.46 -25.70 0.24
N LYS A 135 29.49 -26.52 0.51
CA LYS A 135 30.88 -26.04 0.65
C LYS A 135 31.36 -25.39 -0.66
N GLY A 136 31.55 -24.07 -0.62
CA GLY A 136 32.08 -23.27 -1.75
C GLY A 136 31.04 -22.86 -2.81
N LEU A 137 29.76 -23.21 -2.62
CA LEU A 137 28.68 -22.85 -3.55
C LEU A 137 27.92 -21.62 -3.03
N ARG A 138 27.57 -20.72 -3.95
CA ARG A 138 26.75 -19.55 -3.64
C ARG A 138 25.29 -19.95 -3.55
N THR A 139 24.59 -19.39 -2.57
CA THR A 139 23.12 -19.38 -2.51
C THR A 139 22.55 -18.70 -3.74
N GLU A 140 21.42 -19.18 -4.22
CA GLU A 140 20.74 -18.62 -5.39
C GLU A 140 19.61 -17.67 -4.95
N PRO A 141 19.43 -16.52 -5.63
CA PRO A 141 18.37 -15.58 -5.34
C PRO A 141 17.04 -15.98 -6.00
N PHE A 142 15.94 -15.89 -5.25
CA PHE A 142 14.58 -16.17 -5.70
C PHE A 142 13.64 -15.01 -5.33
N ARG A 143 12.64 -14.77 -6.18
CA ARG A 143 11.64 -13.70 -6.00
C ARG A 143 10.38 -14.13 -5.26
N TYR A 144 10.11 -15.42 -5.24
CA TYR A 144 8.94 -16.00 -4.60
C TYR A 144 9.38 -17.20 -3.77
N ALA A 145 8.90 -17.27 -2.53
CA ALA A 145 9.18 -18.37 -1.63
C ALA A 145 7.96 -18.64 -0.73
N GLU A 146 7.81 -19.88 -0.29
CA GLU A 146 6.83 -20.31 0.71
C GLU A 146 7.53 -21.28 1.69
N ILE A 147 7.25 -21.14 2.98
CA ILE A 147 7.74 -22.06 4.01
C ILE A 147 6.93 -23.35 3.90
N LEU A 148 7.60 -24.50 3.95
CA LEU A 148 6.94 -25.80 3.94
C LEU A 148 6.76 -26.26 5.39
N ASP A 149 5.50 -26.40 5.82
CA ASP A 149 5.11 -27.03 7.10
C ASP A 149 5.46 -28.52 7.15
#